data_AF-A0A8J6SRX8-F1
#
_entry.id   AF-A0A8J6SRX8-F1
#
_cell.length_a   1.000
_cell.length_b   1.000
_cell.length_c   1.000
_cell.angle_alpha   90.00
_cell.angle_beta   90.00
_cell.angle_gamma   90.00
#
_symmetry.space_group_name_H-M   'P 1'
#
loop_
_entity.id
_entity.type
_entity.pdbx_description
1 polymer ?
#
loop_
_entity_poly.entity_id
_entity_poly.type
_entity_poly.pdbx_seq_one_letter_code
_entity_poly.pdbx_strand_id
1 'polypeptide(L)' 'MSVGERILKRRKELGLTRLQVALAVGCVESSVQAWETGRHAPKLVPVQMQRLCDILQISLRELAAEDGEAKKHD' A
#
# COMPACT_ATOMS: atom_id res chain seq x y z
N MET A 1 2.59 8.98 -9.19
CA MET A 1 1.87 7.82 -8.65
C MET A 1 1.72 8.04 -7.16
N SER A 2 0.49 8.22 -6.71
CA SER A 2 0.15 8.34 -5.30
C SER A 2 0.37 7.02 -4.55
N VAL A 3 0.43 7.09 -3.22
CA VAL A 3 0.47 5.91 -2.33
C VAL A 3 -0.67 4.94 -2.65
N GLY A 4 -1.87 5.47 -2.86
CA GLY A 4 -3.07 4.68 -3.20
C GLY A 4 -2.92 3.90 -4.51
N GLU A 5 -2.39 4.55 -5.54
CA GLU A 5 -2.12 3.92 -6.83
C GLU A 5 -1.04 2.83 -6.69
N ARG A 6 0.01 3.04 -5.89
CA ARG A 6 1.06 2.04 -5.61
C ARG A 6 0.48 0.80 -4.91
N ILE A 7 -0.39 0.99 -3.92
CA ILE A 7 -1.13 -0.10 -3.26
C ILE A 7 -1.94 -0.88 -4.28
N LEU A 8 -2.72 -0.19 -5.11
CA LEU A 8 -3.56 -0.81 -6.14
C LEU A 8 -2.73 -1.65 -7.12
N LYS A 9 -1.61 -1.10 -7.60
CA LYS A 9 -0.71 -1.76 -8.54
C LYS A 9 -0.11 -3.03 -7.92
N ARG A 10 0.53 -2.93 -6.75
CA ARG A 10 1.15 -4.10 -6.09
C ARG A 10 0.14 -5.17 -5.73
N ARG A 11 -1.03 -4.79 -5.22
CA ARG A 11 -2.09 -5.75 -4.90
C ARG A 11 -2.48 -6.56 -6.15
N LYS A 12 -2.68 -5.89 -7.29
CA LYS A 12 -3.04 -6.57 -8.55
C LYS A 12 -1.91 -7.46 -9.08
N GLU A 13 -0.66 -7.00 -9.04
CA GLU A 13 0.50 -7.79 -9.46
C GLU A 13 0.69 -9.06 -8.62
N LEU A 14 0.31 -9.01 -7.35
CA LEU A 14 0.33 -10.16 -6.44
C LEU A 14 -0.94 -11.02 -6.47
N GLY A 15 -1.94 -10.68 -7.29
CA GLY A 15 -3.21 -11.40 -7.36
C GLY A 15 -4.04 -11.33 -6.08
N LEU A 16 -3.79 -10.34 -5.21
CA LEU A 16 -4.46 -10.20 -3.92
C LEU A 16 -5.83 -9.54 -4.08
N THR A 17 -6.80 -9.94 -3.27
CA THR A 17 -8.07 -9.22 -3.10
C THR A 17 -7.89 -8.09 -2.09
N ARG A 18 -8.80 -7.10 -2.10
CA ARG A 18 -8.78 -6.02 -1.10
C ARG A 18 -9.05 -6.57 0.29
N LEU A 19 -9.93 -7.57 0.40
CA LEU A 19 -10.21 -8.27 1.65
C LEU A 19 -8.96 -8.93 2.23
N GLN A 20 -8.13 -9.59 1.41
CA GLN A 20 -6.87 -10.19 1.88
C GLN A 20 -5.91 -9.14 2.46
N VAL A 21 -5.77 -7.99 1.79
CA VAL A 21 -4.97 -6.87 2.31
C VAL A 21 -5.56 -6.36 3.63
N ALA A 22 -6.88 -6.16 3.69
CA ALA A 22 -7.54 -5.64 4.88
C ALA A 22 -7.38 -6.56 6.09
N LEU A 23 -7.55 -7.87 5.91
CA LEU A 23 -7.36 -8.87 6.97
C LEU A 23 -5.91 -8.90 7.47
N ALA A 24 -4.93 -8.84 6.58
CA ALA A 24 -3.52 -8.80 6.98
C ALA A 24 -3.16 -7.53 7.76
N VAL A 25 -3.68 -6.39 7.36
CA VAL A 25 -3.43 -5.10 8.02
C VAL A 25 -4.24 -4.96 9.32
N GLY A 26 -5.39 -5.64 9.43
CA GLY A 26 -6.33 -5.50 10.54
C GLY A 26 -7.25 -4.28 10.36
N CYS A 27 -7.77 -4.07 9.15
CA CYS A 27 -8.77 -3.06 8.83
C CYS A 27 -9.93 -3.65 8.01
N VAL A 28 -10.89 -2.82 7.61
CA VAL A 28 -12.01 -3.23 6.76
C VAL A 28 -11.69 -3.04 5.28
N GLU A 29 -12.31 -3.85 4.40
CA GLU A 29 -12.07 -3.81 2.95
C GLU A 29 -12.32 -2.42 2.33
N SER A 30 -13.32 -1.70 2.83
CA SER A 30 -13.64 -0.34 2.38
C SER A 30 -12.52 0.67 2.64
N SER A 31 -11.69 0.45 3.67
CA SER A 31 -10.49 1.26 3.89
C SER A 31 -9.49 1.07 2.75
N VAL A 32 -9.23 -0.17 2.34
CA VAL A 32 -8.32 -0.47 1.22
C VAL A 32 -8.85 0.15 -0.08
N GLN A 33 -10.16 0.03 -0.34
CA GLN A 33 -10.78 0.68 -1.50
C GLN A 33 -10.61 2.21 -1.47
N ALA A 34 -10.79 2.85 -0.32
CA ALA A 34 -10.61 4.28 -0.16
C ALA A 34 -9.16 4.72 -0.39
N TRP A 35 -8.18 3.88 -0.01
CA TRP A 35 -6.76 4.12 -0.30
C TRP A 35 -6.49 4.02 -1.79
N GLU A 36 -6.90 2.92 -2.43
CA GLU A 36 -6.67 2.68 -3.87
C GLU A 36 -7.30 3.72 -4.79
N THR A 37 -8.38 4.35 -4.35
CA THR A 37 -9.10 5.39 -5.12
C THR A 37 -8.65 6.81 -4.77
N GLY A 38 -7.67 6.97 -3.87
CA GLY A 38 -7.20 8.28 -3.43
C GLY A 38 -8.18 9.06 -2.55
N ARG A 39 -9.32 8.46 -2.16
CA ARG A 39 -10.31 9.10 -1.28
C ARG A 39 -9.71 9.40 0.10
N HIS A 40 -8.91 8.46 0.63
CA HIS A 40 -8.23 8.61 1.91
C HIS A 40 -6.82 8.04 1.84
N ALA A 41 -5.85 8.66 2.51
CA ALA A 41 -4.54 8.05 2.71
C ALA A 41 -4.58 7.00 3.85
N PRO A 42 -3.68 5.99 3.86
CA PRO A 42 -3.57 5.05 4.96
C PRO A 42 -3.13 5.77 6.25
N LYS A 43 -4.04 5.85 7.23
CA LYS A 43 -3.76 6.36 8.59
C LYS A 43 -3.55 5.18 9.53
N LEU A 44 -2.43 4.49 9.36
CA LEU A 44 -2.10 3.24 10.04
C LEU A 44 -1.09 3.49 11.16
N VAL A 45 -1.21 2.76 12.27
CA VAL A 45 -0.13 2.71 13.28
C VAL A 45 1.07 1.93 12.72
N PRO A 46 2.30 2.09 13.27
CA PRO A 46 3.51 1.48 12.69
C PRO A 46 3.41 -0.03 12.43
N VAL A 47 2.81 -0.80 13.35
CA VAL A 47 2.61 -2.25 13.18
C VAL A 47 1.69 -2.57 11.99
N GLN A 48 0.65 -1.77 11.77
CA GLN A 48 -0.25 -1.93 10.63
C GLN A 48 0.42 -1.51 9.32
N MET A 49 1.23 -0.45 9.33
CA MET A 49 2.02 -0.03 8.18
C MET A 49 3.04 -1.10 7.78
N GLN A 50 3.71 -1.73 8.76
CA GLN A 50 4.61 -2.86 8.50
C GLN A 50 3.87 -4.01 7.81
N ARG A 51 2.71 -4.43 8.35
CA ARG A 51 1.87 -5.48 7.75
C ARG A 51 1.43 -5.16 6.33
N LEU A 52 1.12 -3.88 6.05
CA LEU A 52 0.78 -3.42 4.71
C LEU A 52 1.96 -3.58 3.75
N CYS A 53 3.17 -3.20 4.18
CA CYS A 53 4.40 -3.37 3.39
C CYS A 53 4.70 -4.86 3.15
N ASP A 54 4.57 -5.69 4.19
CA ASP A 54 4.85 -7.13 4.13
C ASP A 54 3.93 -7.84 3.12
N ILE A 55 2.61 -7.62 3.20
CA ILE A 55 1.67 -8.29 2.27
C ILE A 55 1.79 -7.78 0.84
N LEU A 56 2.14 -6.51 0.65
CA LEU A 56 2.35 -5.93 -0.68
C LEU A 56 3.74 -6.19 -1.25
N GLN A 57 4.62 -6.83 -0.47
CA GLN A 57 6.02 -7.08 -0.82
C GLN A 57 6.69 -5.84 -1.41
N ILE A 58 6.56 -4.72 -0.69
CA ILE A 58 7.10 -3.42 -1.08
C ILE A 58 7.71 -2.75 0.16
N SER A 59 8.84 -2.07 0.00
CA SER A 59 9.41 -1.31 1.12
C SER A 59 8.60 -0.05 1.43
N LEU A 60 8.67 0.43 2.67
CA LEU A 60 8.04 1.69 3.06
C LEU A 60 8.52 2.87 2.19
N ARG A 61 9.81 2.87 1.82
CA ARG A 61 10.40 3.89 0.95
C ARG A 61 9.77 3.88 -0.43
N GLU A 62 9.66 2.71 -1.06
CA GLU A 62 9.02 2.58 -2.38
C GLU A 62 7.53 2.91 -2.31
N LEU A 63 6.85 2.58 -1.21
CA LEU A 63 5.44 2.91 -1.02
C LEU A 63 5.21 4.42 -0.88
N ALA A 64 6.10 5.12 -0.16
CA ALA A 64 6.01 6.56 0.11
C ALA A 64 6.66 7.44 -0.96
N ALA A 65 7.40 6.87 -1.92
CA ALA A 65 8.12 7.64 -2.92
C ALA A 65 7.20 8.53 -3.76
N GLU A 66 7.60 9.78 -3.91
CA GLU A 66 7.05 10.67 -4.93
C GLU A 66 7.69 10.34 -6.28
N ASP A 67 6.95 10.51 -7.39
CA ASP A 67 7.54 10.33 -8.72
C ASP A 67 8.49 11.48 -9.01
N GLY A 68 9.75 11.28 -8.59
CA GLY A 68 10.87 12.23 -8.66
C GLY A 68 12.18 11.67 -8.08
N GLU A 69 12.14 10.61 -7.25
CA GLU A 69 13.32 10.08 -6.55
C GLU A 69 13.76 8.65 -6.98
N ALA A 70 13.36 8.20 -8.16
CA ALA A 70 13.73 6.87 -8.64
C ALA A 70 15.07 6.82 -9.40
N LYS A 71 16.16 7.37 -8.84
CA LYS A 71 17.55 7.00 -9.24
C LYS A 71 18.52 7.22 -8.08
N LYS A 72 18.86 6.16 -7.35
CA LYS A 72 20.19 5.85 -6.78
C LYS A 72 20.08 4.52 -6.04
N HIS A 73 20.39 3.44 -6.75
CA HIS A 73 20.98 2.26 -6.15
C HIS A 73 22.34 2.13 -6.86
N ASP A 74 23.40 2.26 -6.07
CA ASP A 74 24.79 1.98 -6.44
C ASP A 74 25.04 0.48 -6.22
#